data_AF-A0A7C1JX31-F1
#
_entry.id   AF-A0A7C1JX31-F1
#
_cell.length_a   1.000
_cell.length_b   1.000
_cell.length_c   1.000
_cell.angle_alpha   90.00
_cell.angle_beta   90.00
_cell.angle_gamma   90.00
#
_symmetry.space_group_name_H-M   'P 1'
#
loop_
_entity.id
_entity.type
_entity.pdbx_description
1 polymer ?
#
loop_
_entity_poly.entity_id
_entity_poly.type
_entity_poly.pdbx_seq_one_letter_code
_entity_poly.pdbx_strand_id
1 'polypeptide(L)'
;MKVPLRTRDYNAVLRTALCKSVGLAVVDTEKLLASRWPLIGPEAVLAELFGRGWEASKDDLRAFLEYGFPEETWGDDKLAVGCWSPKLVDLFLDWAESTGHGQLTPMGQIMRAKPSVPTAFVQMARAEGN
;
A
#
# COMPACT_ATOMS: atom_id res chain seq x y z
N MET A 1 8.14 -9.57 10.26
CA MET A 1 8.94 -8.69 9.35
C MET A 1 8.23 -7.34 9.30
N LYS A 2 8.89 -6.17 9.15
CA LYS A 2 8.18 -4.87 9.16
C LYS A 2 7.99 -4.35 7.74
N VAL A 3 6.76 -4.01 7.37
CA VAL A 3 6.35 -3.45 6.08
C VAL A 3 6.90 -2.04 5.96
N PRO A 4 7.42 -1.64 4.78
CA PRO A 4 8.14 -0.37 4.65
C PRO A 4 7.23 0.86 4.75
N LEU A 5 6.05 0.85 4.11
CA LEU A 5 5.20 2.03 4.01
C LEU A 5 3.72 1.71 4.23
N ARG A 6 3.13 2.34 5.25
CA ARG A 6 1.67 2.36 5.48
C ARG A 6 1.02 3.45 4.64
N THR A 7 -0.30 3.40 4.48
CA THR A 7 -1.02 4.28 3.53
C THR A 7 -0.67 5.74 3.70
N ARG A 8 -0.64 6.23 4.93
CA ARG A 8 -0.29 7.62 5.23
C ARG A 8 1.09 8.00 4.70
N ASP A 9 2.09 7.17 4.97
CA ASP A 9 3.47 7.46 4.63
C ASP A 9 3.72 7.25 3.13
N TYR A 10 3.07 6.24 2.53
CA TYR A 10 3.08 6.01 1.09
C TYR A 10 2.44 7.17 0.31
N ASN A 11 1.28 7.68 0.76
CA ASN A 11 0.64 8.84 0.13
C ASN A 11 1.52 10.09 0.22
N ALA A 12 2.23 10.29 1.33
CA ALA A 12 3.16 11.41 1.47
C ALA A 12 4.30 11.31 0.45
N VAL A 13 4.88 10.12 0.26
CA VAL A 13 5.92 9.88 -0.76
C VAL A 13 5.38 10.11 -2.17
N LEU A 14 4.21 9.55 -2.50
CA LEU A 14 3.58 9.75 -3.81
C LEU A 14 3.27 11.22 -4.09
N ARG A 15 2.73 11.94 -3.10
CA ARG A 15 2.46 13.38 -3.21
C ARG A 15 3.72 14.15 -3.57
N THR A 16 4.83 13.90 -2.88
CA THR A 16 6.11 14.54 -3.17
C THR A 16 6.61 14.20 -4.57
N ALA A 17 6.55 12.93 -4.98
CA ALA A 17 6.99 12.52 -6.31
C ALA A 17 6.16 13.18 -7.42
N LEU A 18 4.83 13.21 -7.27
CA LEU A 18 3.92 13.82 -8.24
C LEU A 18 4.11 15.35 -8.32
N CYS A 19 4.24 16.03 -7.18
CA CYS A 19 4.44 17.48 -7.18
C CYS A 19 5.86 17.89 -7.67
N LYS A 20 6.92 17.24 -7.18
CA LYS A 20 8.30 17.68 -7.42
C LYS A 20 8.93 17.08 -8.66
N SER A 21 8.69 15.80 -8.93
CA SER A 21 9.34 15.09 -10.05
C SER A 21 8.50 15.17 -11.32
N VAL A 22 7.17 15.07 -11.19
CA VAL A 22 6.25 15.16 -12.33
C VAL A 22 5.79 16.61 -12.58
N GLY A 23 5.80 17.46 -11.56
CA GLY A 23 5.41 18.87 -11.69
C GLY A 23 3.90 19.10 -11.65
N LEU A 24 3.13 18.15 -11.09
CA LEU A 24 1.69 18.32 -10.95
C LEU A 24 1.35 19.37 -9.89
N ALA A 25 0.27 20.11 -10.14
CA ALA A 25 -0.30 20.99 -9.13
C ALA A 25 -0.75 20.17 -7.90
N VAL A 26 -0.63 20.75 -6.71
CA VAL A 26 -1.02 20.08 -5.45
C VAL A 26 -2.47 19.61 -5.51
N VAL A 27 -3.38 20.44 -6.01
CA VAL A 27 -4.81 20.10 -6.11
C VAL A 27 -5.07 18.88 -7.00
N ASP A 28 -4.33 18.73 -8.10
CA ASP A 28 -4.50 17.60 -9.02
C ASP A 28 -3.82 16.35 -8.47
N THR A 29 -2.71 16.53 -7.75
CA THR A 29 -2.07 15.45 -7.00
C THR A 29 -3.02 14.86 -5.96
N GLU A 30 -3.68 15.69 -5.15
CA GLU A 30 -4.66 15.20 -4.15
C GLU A 30 -5.85 14.49 -4.82
N LYS A 31 -6.36 15.01 -5.94
CA LYS A 31 -7.41 14.35 -6.72
C LYS A 31 -6.98 12.98 -7.22
N LEU A 32 -5.77 12.86 -7.76
CA LEU A 32 -5.21 11.59 -8.25
C LEU A 32 -5.01 10.58 -7.12
N LEU A 33 -4.48 11.02 -5.98
CA LEU A 33 -4.31 10.16 -4.80
C LEU A 33 -5.63 9.66 -4.25
N ALA A 34 -6.67 10.52 -4.27
CA ALA A 34 -8.01 10.14 -3.85
C ALA A 34 -8.69 9.19 -4.87
N SER A 35 -8.56 9.46 -6.18
CA SER A 35 -9.22 8.69 -7.24
C SER A 35 -8.70 7.27 -7.40
N ARG A 36 -7.54 6.96 -6.82
CA ARG A 36 -7.01 5.59 -6.77
C ARG A 36 -7.92 4.64 -5.98
N TRP A 37 -8.73 5.17 -5.06
CA TRP A 37 -9.56 4.36 -4.17
C TRP A 37 -11.02 4.30 -4.64
N PRO A 38 -11.74 3.17 -4.41
CA PRO A 38 -11.20 1.91 -3.88
C PRO A 38 -10.34 1.17 -4.91
N LEU A 39 -9.39 0.37 -4.43
CA LEU A 39 -8.72 -0.60 -5.31
C LEU A 39 -9.68 -1.76 -5.54
N ILE A 40 -9.89 -2.16 -6.79
CA ILE A 40 -10.83 -3.22 -7.16
C ILE A 40 -10.06 -4.41 -7.69
N GLY A 41 -10.29 -5.56 -7.07
CA GLY A 41 -9.69 -6.81 -7.46
C GLY A 41 -8.24 -7.00 -6.98
N PRO A 42 -7.71 -8.22 -7.09
CA PRO A 42 -6.41 -8.57 -6.51
C PRO A 42 -5.26 -7.82 -7.18
N GLU A 43 -5.28 -7.64 -8.50
CA GLU A 43 -4.16 -7.02 -9.24
C GLU A 43 -3.89 -5.58 -8.78
N ALA A 44 -4.95 -4.79 -8.57
CA ALA A 44 -4.84 -3.42 -8.11
C ALA A 44 -4.22 -3.35 -6.70
N VAL A 45 -4.60 -4.29 -5.82
CA VAL A 45 -4.08 -4.40 -4.45
C VAL A 45 -2.63 -4.85 -4.46
N LEU A 46 -2.29 -5.88 -5.24
CA LEU A 46 -0.93 -6.39 -5.35
C LEU A 46 0.03 -5.34 -5.92
N ALA A 47 -0.39 -4.57 -6.92
CA ALA A 47 0.40 -3.46 -7.45
C ALA A 47 0.63 -2.35 -6.41
N GLU A 48 -0.40 -2.01 -5.64
CA GLU A 48 -0.31 -1.05 -4.53
C GLU A 48 0.68 -1.53 -3.46
N LEU A 49 0.59 -2.80 -3.06
CA LEU A 49 1.50 -3.43 -2.10
C LEU A 49 2.95 -3.42 -2.61
N PHE A 50 3.15 -3.76 -3.88
CA PHE A 50 4.46 -3.78 -4.49
C PHE A 50 5.11 -2.39 -4.47
N GLY A 51 4.34 -1.34 -4.80
CA GLY A 51 4.78 0.06 -4.71
C GLY A 51 5.17 0.50 -3.29
N ARG A 52 4.56 -0.13 -2.27
CA ARG A 52 4.90 0.06 -0.85
C ARG A 52 6.10 -0.76 -0.38
N GLY A 53 6.68 -1.56 -1.28
CA GLY A 53 7.82 -2.42 -0.99
C GLY A 53 7.44 -3.79 -0.42
N TRP A 54 6.18 -4.22 -0.58
CA TRP A 54 5.69 -5.52 -0.11
C TRP A 54 5.18 -6.36 -1.28
N GLU A 55 5.65 -7.59 -1.40
CA GLU A 55 5.20 -8.55 -2.37
C GLU A 55 4.30 -9.58 -1.69
N ALA A 56 3.13 -9.81 -2.27
CA ALA A 56 2.17 -10.80 -1.82
C ALA A 56 1.55 -11.51 -3.03
N SER A 57 0.92 -12.64 -2.79
CA SER A 57 0.19 -13.42 -3.77
C SER A 57 -1.33 -13.22 -3.63
N LYS A 58 -2.09 -13.68 -4.62
CA LYS A 58 -3.56 -13.74 -4.52
C LYS A 58 -4.01 -14.63 -3.35
N ASP A 59 -3.26 -15.69 -3.07
CA ASP A 59 -3.56 -16.61 -1.98
C ASP A 59 -3.38 -15.94 -0.62
N ASP A 60 -2.39 -15.05 -0.47
CA ASP A 60 -2.23 -14.24 0.75
C ASP A 60 -3.43 -13.30 0.96
N LEU A 61 -3.90 -12.65 -0.11
CA LEU A 61 -5.10 -11.79 -0.04
C LEU A 61 -6.35 -12.60 0.34
N ARG A 62 -6.51 -13.80 -0.24
CA ARG A 62 -7.60 -14.72 0.09
C ARG A 62 -7.54 -15.14 1.55
N ALA A 63 -6.38 -15.61 2.01
CA ALA A 63 -6.17 -16.06 3.38
C ALA A 63 -6.46 -14.95 4.40
N PHE A 64 -6.08 -13.71 4.11
CA PHE A 64 -6.43 -12.56 4.94
C PHE A 64 -7.94 -12.32 5.02
N LEU A 65 -8.64 -12.35 3.88
CA LEU A 65 -10.08 -12.11 3.84
C LEU A 65 -10.85 -13.24 4.52
N GLU A 66 -10.44 -14.49 4.37
CA GLU A 66 -11.00 -15.64 5.09
C GLU A 66 -10.71 -15.55 6.61
N TYR A 67 -9.53 -15.07 7.00
CA TYR A 67 -9.21 -14.80 8.41
C TYR A 67 -10.08 -13.69 9.01
N GLY A 68 -10.28 -12.58 8.27
CA GLY A 68 -11.05 -11.42 8.73
C GLY A 68 -12.57 -11.62 8.65
N PHE A 69 -13.04 -12.49 7.75
CA PHE A 69 -14.44 -12.77 7.46
C PHE A 69 -14.67 -14.28 7.35
N PRO A 70 -14.57 -15.04 8.46
CA PRO A 70 -14.56 -16.51 8.45
C PRO A 70 -15.87 -17.16 7.99
N GLU A 71 -16.97 -16.41 8.04
CA GLU A 71 -18.29 -16.85 7.55
C GLU A 71 -18.39 -16.79 6.01
N GLU A 72 -17.39 -16.22 5.33
CA GLU A 72 -17.40 -16.00 3.89
C GLU A 72 -16.29 -16.78 3.18
N THR A 73 -16.65 -17.54 2.13
CA THR A 73 -15.65 -18.13 1.23
C THR A 73 -15.25 -17.13 0.14
N TRP A 74 -13.94 -16.97 -0.07
CA TRP A 74 -13.39 -15.99 -1.02
C TRP A 74 -12.82 -16.68 -2.27
N GLY A 75 -13.73 -17.16 -3.12
CA GLY A 75 -13.37 -17.67 -4.46
C GLY A 75 -12.88 -16.57 -5.41
N ASP A 76 -12.31 -16.97 -6.55
CA ASP A 76 -11.68 -16.07 -7.52
C ASP A 76 -12.63 -14.99 -8.05
N ASP A 77 -13.89 -15.35 -8.33
CA ASP A 77 -14.90 -14.39 -8.81
C ASP A 77 -15.18 -13.28 -7.80
N LYS A 78 -15.25 -13.64 -6.50
CA LYS A 78 -15.50 -12.68 -5.43
C LYS A 78 -14.28 -11.81 -5.15
N LEU A 79 -13.09 -12.41 -5.22
CA LEU A 79 -11.83 -11.68 -5.07
C LEU A 79 -11.65 -10.66 -6.21
N ALA A 80 -12.04 -11.01 -7.44
CA ALA A 80 -11.91 -10.15 -8.63
C ALA A 80 -12.69 -8.83 -8.52
N VAL A 81 -13.82 -8.83 -7.81
CA VAL A 81 -14.66 -7.64 -7.60
C VAL A 81 -14.52 -7.05 -6.19
N GLY A 82 -13.63 -7.60 -5.35
CA GLY A 82 -13.42 -7.15 -3.99
C GLY A 82 -12.89 -5.71 -3.93
N CYS A 83 -13.56 -4.85 -3.17
CA CYS A 83 -13.17 -3.45 -2.98
C CYS A 83 -12.28 -3.29 -1.75
N TRP A 84 -11.11 -2.69 -1.94
CA TRP A 84 -10.14 -2.45 -0.89
C TRP A 84 -10.04 -0.97 -0.57
N SER A 85 -10.35 -0.65 0.69
CA SER A 85 -10.15 0.68 1.25
C SER A 85 -8.71 0.84 1.74
N PRO A 86 -8.22 2.08 1.92
CA PRO A 86 -6.88 2.29 2.47
C PRO A 86 -6.68 1.63 3.85
N LYS A 87 -7.73 1.64 4.68
CA LYS A 87 -7.71 0.97 5.99
C LYS A 87 -7.60 -0.55 5.86
N LEU A 88 -8.30 -1.15 4.89
CA LEU A 88 -8.23 -2.60 4.68
C LEU A 88 -6.84 -3.03 4.21
N VAL A 89 -6.19 -2.22 3.36
CA VAL A 89 -4.78 -2.45 2.96
C VAL A 89 -3.85 -2.39 4.16
N ASP A 90 -4.00 -1.41 5.05
CA ASP A 90 -3.15 -1.33 6.25
C ASP A 90 -3.40 -2.50 7.21
N LEU A 91 -4.65 -2.98 7.35
CA LEU A 91 -4.99 -4.18 8.13
C LEU A 91 -4.40 -5.45 7.53
N PHE A 92 -4.43 -5.60 6.21
CA PHE A 92 -3.77 -6.72 5.53
C PHE A 92 -2.27 -6.71 5.81
N LEU A 93 -1.63 -5.55 5.73
CA LEU A 93 -0.20 -5.42 6.02
C LEU A 93 0.11 -5.81 7.48
N ASP A 94 -0.71 -5.39 8.46
CA ASP A 94 -0.55 -5.81 9.86
C ASP A 94 -0.68 -7.32 10.04
N TRP A 95 -1.69 -7.92 9.41
CA TRP A 95 -1.89 -9.36 9.42
C TRP A 95 -0.72 -10.10 8.75
N ALA A 96 -0.27 -9.65 7.58
CA ALA A 96 0.84 -10.25 6.84
C ALA A 96 2.14 -10.22 7.65
N GLU A 97 2.44 -9.09 8.32
CA GLU A 97 3.61 -8.96 9.19
C GLU A 97 3.61 -9.95 10.37
N SER A 98 2.43 -10.14 10.98
CA SER A 98 2.26 -10.97 12.18
C SER A 98 2.20 -12.47 11.87
N THR A 99 1.75 -12.84 10.67
CA THR A 99 1.59 -14.24 10.24
C THR A 99 2.73 -14.74 9.35
N GLY A 100 3.56 -13.83 8.83
CA GLY A 100 4.69 -14.18 7.95
C GLY A 100 4.30 -14.38 6.49
N HIS A 101 3.13 -13.91 6.05
CA HIS A 101 2.70 -13.96 4.65
C HIS A 101 3.31 -12.82 3.83
N GLY A 102 3.65 -13.11 2.58
CA GLY A 102 4.36 -12.17 1.72
C GLY A 102 5.82 -11.90 2.12
N GLN A 103 6.47 -11.02 1.38
CA GLN A 103 7.89 -10.70 1.56
C GLN A 103 8.22 -9.28 1.13
N LEU A 104 9.41 -8.80 1.50
CA LEU A 104 9.89 -7.51 0.99
C LEU A 104 10.32 -7.64 -0.47
N THR A 105 9.86 -6.70 -1.30
CA THR A 105 10.41 -6.51 -2.65
C THR A 105 11.88 -6.07 -2.56
N PRO A 106 12.66 -6.10 -3.66
CA PRO A 106 14.02 -5.55 -3.66
C PRO A 106 14.07 -4.10 -3.15
N MET A 107 13.09 -3.27 -3.52
CA MET A 107 12.99 -1.92 -2.99
C MET A 107 12.62 -1.91 -1.50
N GLY A 108 11.70 -2.77 -1.06
CA GLY A 108 11.38 -2.93 0.36
C GLY A 108 12.58 -3.32 1.22
N GLN A 109 13.47 -4.17 0.69
CA GLN A 109 14.73 -4.54 1.35
C GLN A 109 15.67 -3.33 1.49
N ILE A 110 15.77 -2.50 0.44
CA ILE A 110 16.54 -1.24 0.47
C ILE A 110 15.96 -0.27 1.50
N MET A 111 14.64 -0.05 1.48
CA MET A 111 13.94 0.83 2.43
C MET A 111 14.17 0.36 3.87
N ARG A 112 14.14 -0.96 4.12
CA ARG A 112 14.44 -1.54 5.43
C ARG A 112 15.89 -1.32 5.85
N ALA A 113 16.84 -1.51 4.93
CA ALA A 113 18.27 -1.33 5.22
C ALA A 113 18.65 0.13 5.48
N LYS A 114 17.90 1.07 4.87
CA LYS A 114 18.13 2.52 4.99
C LYS A 114 16.83 3.24 5.33
N PRO A 115 16.31 3.09 6.56
CA PRO A 115 15.02 3.66 6.94
C PRO A 115 15.01 5.19 6.91
N SER A 116 16.18 5.83 6.97
CA SER A 116 16.32 7.29 6.85
C SER A 116 15.88 7.84 5.49
N VAL A 117 15.98 7.06 4.41
CA VAL A 117 15.61 7.51 3.05
C VAL A 117 14.09 7.72 2.90
N PRO A 118 13.22 6.71 3.11
CA PRO A 118 11.77 6.93 3.08
C PRO A 118 11.34 7.91 4.19
N THR A 119 11.97 7.88 5.36
CA THR A 119 11.68 8.86 6.44
C THR A 119 11.96 10.29 6.00
N ALA A 120 13.08 10.56 5.32
CA ALA A 120 13.40 11.88 4.81
C ALA A 120 12.39 12.33 3.74
N PHE A 121 12.00 11.45 2.82
CA PHE A 121 10.94 11.75 1.85
C PHE A 121 9.61 12.07 2.54
N VAL A 122 9.20 11.29 3.55
CA VAL A 122 7.98 11.54 4.32
C VAL A 122 8.08 12.86 5.11
N GLN A 123 9.24 13.19 5.69
CA GLN A 123 9.44 14.44 6.41
C GLN A 123 9.40 15.65 5.48
N MET A 124 10.08 15.58 4.32
CA MET A 124 10.01 16.61 3.29
C MET A 124 8.57 16.81 2.80
N ALA A 125 7.83 15.72 2.58
CA ALA A 125 6.42 15.77 2.17
C ALA A 125 5.52 16.50 3.18
N ARG A 126 5.83 16.37 4.48
CA ARG A 126 5.06 16.96 5.58
C ARG A 126 5.42 18.41 5.87
N ALA A 127 6.70 18.77 5.77
CA ALA A 127 7.18 20.13 6.03
C ALA A 127 6.57 21.18 5.07
N GLU A 128 6.16 20.75 3.88
CA GLU A 128 5.57 21.60 2.84
C GLU A 128 4.01 21.53 2.82
N GLY A 129 3.40 20.91 3.83
CA GLY A 129 1.94 20.83 4.01
C GLY A 129 1.33 21.91 4.91
N ASN A 130 2.16 22.80 5.47
CA ASN A 130 1.77 23.99 6.25
C ASN A 130 2.05 25.26 5.47
#